data_AF-A0A969EIT4-F1
#
_entry.id   AF-A0A969EIT4-F1
#
_cell.length_a   1.000
_cell.length_b   1.000
_cell.length_c   1.000
_cell.angle_alpha   90.00
_cell.angle_beta   90.00
_cell.angle_gamma   90.00
#
_symmetry.space_group_name_H-M   'P 1'
#
loop_
_entity.id
_entity.type
_entity.pdbx_description
1 polymer ?
#
loop_
_entity_poly.entity_id
_entity_poly.type
_entity_poly.pdbx_seq_one_letter_code
_entity_poly.pdbx_strand_id
1 'polypeptide(L)'
;MAGKVRPFIVASIRKQIEFGVNTEACYCLGEGKNFAFLEKLNSEYGFFQNLVPLPHPRFIMQYKRKKLKSYLQLYKDKLTSSFK
;
A
#
# COMPACT_ATOMS: atom_id res chain seq x y z
N MET A 1 2.14 7.35 19.77
CA MET A 1 2.96 6.15 19.47
C MET A 1 3.63 6.19 18.09
N ALA A 2 2.97 6.67 17.02
CA ALA A 2 3.55 6.70 15.66
C ALA A 2 4.89 7.47 15.55
N GLY A 3 5.11 8.52 16.35
CA GLY A 3 6.35 9.32 16.31
C GLY A 3 7.62 8.55 16.68
N LYS A 4 7.55 7.52 17.54
CA LYS A 4 8.75 6.79 18.00
C LYS A 4 9.26 5.76 16.99
N VAL A 5 8.38 5.21 16.16
CA VAL A 5 8.72 4.17 15.17
C VAL A 5 8.94 4.73 13.77
N ARG A 6 8.62 6.00 13.53
CA ARG A 6 8.74 6.65 12.22
C ARG A 6 10.15 6.53 11.61
N PRO A 7 11.25 6.77 12.34
CA PRO A 7 12.60 6.60 11.77
C PRO A 7 12.85 5.16 11.30
N PHE A 8 12.37 4.18 12.06
CA PHE A 8 12.48 2.76 11.70
C PHE A 8 11.67 2.42 10.45
N ILE A 9 10.46 2.98 10.30
CA ILE A 9 9.63 2.78 9.10
C ILE A 9 10.34 3.32 7.85
N VAL A 10 10.85 4.55 7.93
CA VAL A 10 11.59 5.19 6.82
C VAL A 10 12.82 4.36 6.44
N ALA A 11 13.62 3.94 7.41
CA ALA A 11 14.79 3.10 7.17
C ALA A 11 14.42 1.74 6.54
N SER A 12 13.29 1.16 6.98
CA SER A 12 12.80 -0.11 6.44
C SER A 12 12.35 0.03 4.98
N ILE A 13 11.60 1.07 4.64
CA ILE A 13 11.15 1.32 3.26
C ILE A 13 12.35 1.51 2.33
N ARG A 14 13.36 2.30 2.75
CA ARG A 14 14.59 2.48 1.97
C ARG A 14 15.30 1.15 1.70
N LYS A 15 15.47 0.31 2.73
CA LYS A 15 16.07 -1.03 2.56
C LYS A 15 15.29 -1.92 1.60
N GLN A 16 13.95 -1.85 1.61
CA GLN A 16 13.14 -2.61 0.65
C GLN A 16 13.36 -2.10 -0.78
N ILE A 17 13.46 -0.78 -0.98
CA ILE A 17 13.78 -0.20 -2.29
C ILE A 17 15.18 -0.64 -2.76
N GLU A 18 16.16 -0.65 -1.86
CA GLU A 18 17.53 -1.11 -2.13
C GLU A 18 17.59 -2.58 -2.57
N PHE A 19 16.60 -3.41 -2.24
CA PHE A 19 16.49 -4.77 -2.76
C PHE A 19 16.05 -4.85 -4.23
N GLY A 20 15.87 -3.73 -4.92
CA GLY A 20 15.48 -3.67 -6.33
C GLY A 20 13.97 -3.66 -6.54
N VAL A 21 13.20 -3.18 -5.56
CA VAL A 21 11.75 -3.03 -5.71
C VAL A 21 11.45 -1.92 -6.73
N ASN A 22 10.54 -2.20 -7.67
CA ASN A 22 10.05 -1.19 -8.60
C ASN A 22 9.29 -0.09 -7.82
N THR A 23 9.73 1.16 -7.97
CA THR A 23 9.15 2.33 -7.30
C THR A 23 8.10 3.09 -8.13
N GLU A 24 7.74 2.61 -9.32
CA GLU A 24 6.68 3.20 -10.15
C GLU A 24 5.33 3.19 -9.43
N ALA A 25 5.02 2.13 -8.69
CA ALA A 25 3.78 2.03 -7.92
C ALA A 25 3.93 1.24 -6.63
N CYS A 26 3.33 1.75 -5.56
CA CYS A 26 3.15 1.05 -4.30
C CYS A 26 1.67 0.77 -4.05
N TYR A 27 1.34 -0.51 -3.89
CA TYR A 27 0.00 -0.95 -3.53
C TYR A 27 -0.13 -1.02 -2.00
N CYS A 28 -0.94 -0.13 -1.44
CA CYS A 28 -1.18 -0.04 -0.01
C CYS A 28 -2.39 -0.88 0.40
N LEU A 29 -2.15 -1.97 1.15
CA LEU A 29 -3.21 -2.78 1.73
C LEU A 29 -3.83 -2.04 2.92
N GLY A 30 -5.00 -1.46 2.71
CA GLY A 30 -5.76 -0.67 3.68
C GLY A 30 -6.02 0.74 3.19
N GLU A 31 -7.30 1.08 3.07
CA GLU A 31 -7.78 2.33 2.47
C GLU A 31 -7.94 3.48 3.50
N GLY A 32 -7.81 3.18 4.79
CA GLY A 32 -7.99 4.16 5.87
C GLY A 32 -6.68 4.80 6.32
N LYS A 33 -6.42 4.71 7.63
CA LYS A 33 -5.25 5.34 8.28
C LYS A 33 -3.90 4.91 7.70
N ASN A 34 -3.80 3.69 7.15
CA ASN A 34 -2.55 3.21 6.56
C ASN A 34 -2.19 3.99 5.29
N PHE A 35 -3.16 4.12 4.37
CA PHE A 35 -2.97 4.90 3.15
C PHE A 35 -2.66 6.36 3.45
N ALA A 36 -3.43 7.00 4.33
CA ALA A 36 -3.19 8.40 4.71
C ALA A 36 -1.82 8.63 5.36
N PHE A 37 -1.30 7.64 6.11
CA PHE A 37 0.05 7.71 6.66
C PHE A 37 1.12 7.55 5.57
N LEU A 38 0.95 6.56 4.68
CA LEU A 38 1.89 6.31 3.59
C LEU A 38 1.91 7.47 2.59
N GLU A 39 0.76 8.07 2.28
CA GLU A 39 0.65 9.24 1.41
C GLU A 39 1.43 10.42 1.95
N LYS A 40 1.26 10.75 3.24
CA LYS A 40 2.06 11.78 3.91
C LYS A 40 3.54 11.45 3.87
N LEU A 41 3.90 10.22 4.21
CA LEU A 41 5.31 9.80 4.18
C LEU A 41 5.89 9.92 2.76
N ASN A 42 5.14 9.51 1.73
CA ASN A 42 5.60 9.56 0.35
C ASN A 42 5.68 11.00 -0.17
N SER A 43 4.81 11.90 0.28
CA SER A 43 4.92 13.32 -0.05
C SER A 43 6.19 13.98 0.52
N GLU A 44 6.72 13.45 1.63
CA GLU A 44 7.94 13.95 2.25
C GLU A 44 9.23 13.36 1.63
N TYR A 45 9.21 12.09 1.22
CA TYR A 45 10.43 11.37 0.79
C TYR A 45 10.44 10.95 -0.67
N GLY A 46 9.30 11.00 -1.38
CA GLY A 46 9.20 10.63 -2.79
C GLY A 46 9.59 9.18 -3.09
N PHE A 47 9.24 8.23 -2.22
CA PHE A 47 9.64 6.82 -2.38
C PHE A 47 9.05 6.14 -3.61
N PHE A 48 7.80 6.46 -3.94
CA PHE A 48 7.04 5.82 -5.01
C PHE A 48 6.38 6.89 -5.89
N GLN A 49 6.29 6.64 -7.20
CA GLN A 49 5.63 7.58 -8.12
C GLN A 49 4.10 7.56 -7.93
N ASN A 50 3.52 6.37 -7.80
CA ASN A 50 2.08 6.18 -7.61
C ASN A 50 1.77 5.41 -6.33
N LEU A 51 0.76 5.86 -5.58
CA LEU A 51 0.23 5.11 -4.44
C LEU A 51 -1.18 4.63 -4.75
N VAL A 52 -1.40 3.32 -4.66
CA VAL A 52 -2.69 2.71 -5.01
C VAL A 52 -3.29 2.02 -3.79
N PRO A 53 -4.42 2.51 -3.24
CA PRO A 53 -5.07 1.86 -2.12
C PRO A 53 -5.80 0.59 -2.57
N LEU A 54 -5.68 -0.46 -1.76
CA LEU A 54 -6.38 -1.73 -1.90
C LEU A 54 -7.13 -2.10 -0.60
N PRO A 55 -8.34 -2.66 -0.67
CA PRO A 55 -9.09 -3.07 0.52
C PRO A 55 -8.34 -4.15 1.31
N HIS A 56 -8.03 -3.93 2.58
CA HIS A 56 -7.16 -4.84 3.35
C HIS A 56 -7.75 -6.28 3.46
N PRO A 57 -6.96 -7.36 3.24
CA PRO A 57 -7.45 -8.74 3.29
C PRO A 57 -8.19 -9.10 4.59
N ARG A 58 -7.66 -8.71 5.76
CA ARG A 58 -8.35 -8.82 7.06
C ARG A 58 -9.76 -8.24 7.04
N PHE A 59 -9.96 -7.03 6.49
CA PHE A 59 -11.28 -6.41 6.42
C PHE A 59 -12.23 -7.21 5.53
N ILE A 60 -11.74 -7.66 4.36
CA ILE A 60 -12.54 -8.47 3.44
C ILE A 60 -12.97 -9.77 4.12
N MET A 61 -12.03 -10.49 4.75
CA MET A 61 -12.30 -11.79 5.38
C MET A 61 -13.21 -11.69 6.58
N GLN A 62 -13.08 -10.64 7.40
CA GLN A 62 -13.87 -10.50 8.62
C GLN A 62 -15.28 -9.95 8.37
N TYR A 63 -15.43 -8.97 7.47
CA TYR A 63 -16.68 -8.22 7.33
C TYR A 63 -17.36 -8.36 5.96
N LYS A 64 -16.61 -8.74 4.92
CA LYS A 64 -17.11 -8.76 3.53
C LYS A 64 -16.91 -10.10 2.84
N ARG A 65 -16.82 -11.21 3.60
CA ARG A 65 -16.55 -12.56 3.08
C ARG A 65 -17.48 -12.97 1.95
N LYS A 66 -18.78 -12.63 2.05
CA LYS A 66 -19.78 -12.91 0.99
C LYS A 66 -19.45 -12.25 -0.36
N LYS A 67 -18.68 -11.15 -0.36
CA LYS A 67 -18.25 -10.40 -1.55
C LYS A 67 -16.82 -10.73 -2.01
N LEU A 68 -16.22 -11.81 -1.49
CA LEU A 68 -14.82 -12.16 -1.78
C LEU A 68 -14.49 -12.19 -3.28
N LYS A 69 -15.34 -12.82 -4.10
CA LYS A 69 -15.12 -12.91 -5.56
C LYS A 69 -15.00 -11.51 -6.20
N SER A 70 -15.84 -10.57 -5.80
CA SER A 70 -15.78 -9.18 -6.29
C SER A 70 -14.49 -8.47 -5.87
N TYR A 71 -14.02 -8.71 -4.64
CA TYR A 71 -12.74 -8.14 -4.19
C TYR A 71 -11.53 -8.78 -4.89
N LEU A 72 -11.56 -10.09 -5.17
CA LEU A 72 -10.51 -10.74 -5.96
C LEU A 72 -10.43 -10.15 -7.37
N GLN A 73 -11.58 -9.90 -8.00
CA GLN A 73 -11.62 -9.24 -9.30
C GLN A 73 -11.05 -7.82 -9.21
N LEU A 74 -11.44 -7.03 -8.23
CA LEU A 74 -10.90 -5.69 -7.99
C LEU A 74 -9.37 -5.70 -7.83
N TYR A 75 -8.83 -6.67 -7.06
CA TYR A 75 -7.39 -6.84 -6.91
C TYR A 75 -6.72 -7.14 -8.24
N LYS A 76 -7.27 -8.10 -9.00
CA LYS A 76 -6.75 -8.46 -10.32
C LYS A 76 -6.74 -7.26 -11.26
N ASP A 77 -7.83 -6.50 -11.32
CA ASP A 77 -7.96 -5.35 -12.21
C ASP A 77 -6.95 -4.26 -11.84
N LYS A 78 -6.79 -3.94 -10.55
CA LYS A 78 -5.82 -2.94 -10.10
C LYS A 78 -4.37 -3.36 -10.31
N LEU A 79 -4.04 -4.63 -10.12
CA LEU A 79 -2.68 -5.15 -10.29
C LEU A 79 -2.28 -5.31 -11.76
N THR A 80 -3.25 -5.57 -12.64
CA THR A 80 -3.01 -5.74 -14.08
C THR A 80 -3.00 -4.41 -14.83
N SER A 81 -3.64 -3.38 -14.28
CA SER A 81 -3.58 -2.02 -14.79
C SER A 81 -2.12 -1.56 -14.76
N SER A 82 -1.43 -1.71 -15.89
CA SER A 82 -0.02 -1.36 -16.01
C SER A 82 0.15 0.13 -15.80
N PHE A 83 0.99 0.51 -14.85
CA PHE A 83 1.60 1.84 -14.86
C PHE A 83 2.57 1.82 -16.04
N LYS A 84 2.27 2.58 -17.09
CA LYS A 84 3.14 2.78 -18.24
C LYS A 84 4.15 3.86 -17.94
#